data_AF-A0A4Q9NW91-F1
#
_entry.id   AF-A0A4Q9NW91-F1
#
_cell.length_a   1.000
_cell.length_b   1.000
_cell.length_c   1.000
_cell.angle_alpha   90.00
_cell.angle_beta   90.00
_cell.angle_gamma   90.00
#
_symmetry.space_group_name_H-M   'P 1'
#
loop_
_entity.id
_entity.type
_entity.pdbx_description
1 polymer ?
#
loop_
_entity_poly.entity_id
_entity_poly.type
_entity_poly.pdbx_seq_one_letter_code
_entity_poly.pdbx_strand_id
1 'polypeptide(L)' 'MASHASPSQQNYVIHTDDASTKLSNRVRRQCYNCHMTETSTWRRSILTPSEWLCNKCGLRERRQPRVLPEE' A
#
# COMPACT_ATOMS: atom_id res chain seq x y z
N MET A 1 -15.99 17.28 -40.02
CA MET A 1 -16.15 17.82 -38.66
C MET A 1 -15.74 16.70 -37.71
N ALA A 2 -14.58 16.84 -37.07
CA ALA A 2 -13.97 15.78 -36.28
C ALA A 2 -14.83 15.47 -35.06
N SER A 3 -15.20 14.20 -34.90
CA SER A 3 -15.88 13.69 -33.73
C SER A 3 -15.00 13.91 -32.50
N HIS A 4 -15.42 14.79 -31.60
CA HIS A 4 -14.81 14.92 -30.28
C HIS A 4 -15.16 13.67 -29.45
N ALA A 5 -14.39 12.61 -29.61
CA ALA A 5 -14.41 11.48 -28.70
C ALA A 5 -13.68 11.91 -27.41
N SER A 6 -14.44 12.28 -26.37
CA SER A 6 -13.88 12.52 -25.03
C SER A 6 -13.31 11.22 -24.45
N PRO A 7 -11.99 11.07 -24.24
CA PRO A 7 -11.43 9.84 -23.71
C PRO A 7 -11.18 10.02 -22.21
N SER A 8 -12.22 10.09 -21.37
CA SER A 8 -12.00 10.27 -19.92
C SER A 8 -13.10 9.68 -19.05
N GLN A 9 -13.43 8.40 -19.26
CA GLN A 9 -13.93 7.55 -18.17
C GLN A 9 -12.85 6.53 -17.79
N GLN A 10 -11.61 6.99 -17.66
CA GLN A 10 -10.54 6.18 -17.08
C GLN A 10 -10.93 5.92 -15.63
N ASN A 11 -11.42 4.71 -15.37
CA ASN A 11 -11.73 4.16 -14.06
C ASN A 11 -10.41 3.98 -13.29
N TYR A 12 -9.77 5.09 -12.90
CA TYR A 12 -8.48 5.06 -12.24
C TYR A 12 -8.65 4.56 -10.81
N VAL A 13 -7.89 3.52 -10.49
CA VAL A 13 -7.78 3.00 -9.12
C VAL A 13 -6.67 3.77 -8.44
N ILE A 14 -7.00 4.39 -7.31
CA ILE A 14 -6.03 5.00 -6.41
C ILE A 14 -5.44 3.93 -5.51
N HIS A 15 -4.12 3.94 -5.41
CA HIS A 15 -3.36 3.07 -4.52
C HIS A 15 -2.98 3.86 -3.27
N THR A 16 -3.13 3.24 -2.09
CA THR A 16 -2.78 3.85 -0.80
C THR A 16 -1.96 2.90 0.04
N ASP A 17 -0.83 3.38 0.54
CA ASP A 17 -0.03 2.72 1.57
C ASP A 17 -0.54 3.02 2.99
N ASP A 18 -1.33 4.07 3.19
CA ASP A 18 -1.86 4.41 4.50
C ASP A 18 -2.97 3.45 4.97
N ALA A 19 -2.79 2.95 6.19
CA ALA A 19 -3.64 2.01 6.90
C ALA A 19 -4.85 2.62 7.59
N SER A 20 -4.91 3.94 7.62
CA SER A 20 -6.08 4.72 8.05
C SER A 20 -7.03 5.00 6.89
N THR A 21 -6.56 4.91 5.65
CA THR A 21 -7.33 5.22 4.45
C THR A 21 -8.44 4.19 4.26
N LYS A 22 -9.67 4.71 4.12
CA LYS A 22 -10.85 3.89 3.88
C LYS A 22 -10.81 3.32 2.46
N LEU A 23 -10.74 1.99 2.37
CA LEU A 23 -10.78 1.29 1.09
C LEU A 23 -12.16 1.36 0.46
N SER A 24 -12.17 1.43 -0.87
CA SER A 24 -13.37 1.52 -1.70
C SER A 24 -13.10 0.80 -3.03
N ASN A 25 -14.11 0.68 -3.90
CA ASN A 25 -13.96 0.07 -5.22
C ASN A 25 -12.89 0.76 -6.09
N ARG A 26 -12.58 2.02 -5.80
CA ARG A 26 -11.55 2.81 -6.46
C ARG A 26 -10.29 3.03 -5.63
N VAL A 27 -10.23 2.54 -4.40
CA VAL A 27 -9.09 2.74 -3.49
C VAL A 27 -8.58 1.40 -3.02
N ARG A 28 -7.40 0.99 -3.48
CA ARG A 28 -6.77 -0.30 -3.15
C ARG A 28 -5.51 -0.10 -2.34
N ARG A 29 -5.20 -1.09 -1.50
CA ARG A 29 -3.96 -1.09 -0.71
C ARG A 29 -2.73 -1.20 -1.61
N GLN A 30 -1.66 -0.58 -1.18
CA GLN A 30 -0.32 -0.66 -1.74
C GLN A 30 0.68 -0.86 -0.61
N CYS A 31 1.73 -1.63 -0.87
CA CYS A 31 2.78 -1.83 0.11
C CYS A 31 3.70 -0.60 0.15
N TYR A 32 3.85 0.05 1.31
CA TYR A 32 4.78 1.17 1.49
C TYR A 32 6.21 0.84 1.04
N ASN A 33 6.72 -0.35 1.37
CA ASN A 33 8.12 -0.71 1.11
C ASN A 33 8.44 -1.17 -0.32
N CYS A 34 7.46 -1.62 -1.09
CA CYS A 34 7.74 -2.21 -2.42
C CYS A 34 6.66 -1.95 -3.47
N HIS A 35 5.67 -1.14 -3.14
CA HIS A 35 4.59 -0.65 -3.99
C HIS A 35 3.72 -1.74 -4.65
N MET A 36 3.87 -2.99 -4.22
CA MET A 36 3.06 -4.11 -4.66
C MET A 36 1.61 -3.90 -4.20
N THR A 37 0.67 -4.06 -5.14
CA THR A 37 -0.78 -3.87 -4.93
C THR A 37 -1.53 -5.20 -4.81
N GLU A 38 -0.85 -6.32 -5.06
CA GLU A 38 -1.40 -7.67 -4.99
C GLU A 38 -0.53 -8.52 -4.05
N THR A 39 -1.10 -8.99 -2.95
CA THR A 39 -0.42 -9.82 -1.96
C THR A 39 -1.43 -10.78 -1.35
N SER A 40 -0.98 -11.98 -0.99
CA SER A 40 -1.82 -12.98 -0.31
C SER A 40 -2.29 -12.51 1.07
N THR A 41 -1.49 -11.67 1.74
CA THR A 41 -1.83 -11.11 3.04
C THR A 41 -1.23 -9.73 3.19
N TRP A 42 -2.04 -8.80 3.72
CA TRP A 42 -1.62 -7.46 4.11
C TRP A 42 -1.26 -7.45 5.59
N ARG A 43 -0.17 -6.78 5.95
CA ARG A 43 0.31 -6.61 7.33
C ARG A 43 0.43 -5.13 7.65
N ARG A 44 0.20 -4.74 8.90
CA ARG A 44 0.59 -3.40 9.37
C ARG A 44 2.09 -3.39 9.66
N SER A 45 2.75 -2.29 9.32
CA SER A 45 4.15 -2.07 9.72
C SER A 45 4.24 -2.02 11.25
N ILE A 46 5.32 -2.57 11.78
CA ILE A 46 5.63 -2.51 13.21
C ILE A 46 6.40 -1.24 13.58
N LEU A 47 7.00 -0.58 12.59
CA LEU A 47 7.76 0.66 12.73
C LEU A 47 6.82 1.86 12.60
N THR A 48 5.93 1.81 11.61
CA THR A 48 4.95 2.89 11.34
C THR A 48 3.54 2.29 11.27
N PRO A 49 2.77 2.25 12.37
CA PRO A 49 1.47 1.56 12.42
C PRO A 49 0.41 2.06 11.42
N SER A 50 0.63 3.26 10.86
CA SER A 50 -0.19 3.85 9.79
C SER A 50 0.14 3.31 8.40
N GLU A 51 1.11 2.41 8.23
CA GLU A 51 1.51 1.93 6.90
C GLU A 51 1.10 0.47 6.67
N TRP A 52 0.58 0.20 5.47
CA TRP A 52 0.31 -1.13 4.93
C TRP A 52 1.55 -1.71 4.27
N LEU A 53 1.80 -2.98 4.55
CA LEU A 53 2.87 -3.77 3.95
C LEU A 53 2.32 -5.05 3.32
N CYS A 54 2.97 -5.49 2.26
CA CYS A 54 2.77 -6.85 1.76
C CYS A 54 3.36 -7.88 2.74
N ASN A 55 3.02 -9.16 2.53
CA ASN A 55 3.43 -10.24 3.43
C ASN A 55 4.97 -10.31 3.57
N LYS A 56 5.71 -10.21 2.45
CA LYS A 56 7.18 -10.28 2.46
C LYS A 56 7.82 -9.10 3.19
N CYS A 57 7.29 -7.88 3.01
CA CYS A 57 7.80 -6.68 3.66
C CYS A 57 7.53 -6.69 5.17
N GLY A 58 6.30 -7.00 5.60
CA GLY A 58 5.98 -7.07 7.03
C GLY A 58 6.73 -8.20 7.76
N LEU A 59 7.07 -9.29 7.08
CA LEU A 59 7.92 -10.34 7.67
C LEU A 59 9.38 -9.90 7.81
N ARG A 60 9.91 -9.11 6.87
CA ARG A 60 11.26 -8.54 6.98
C ARG A 60 11.38 -7.63 8.20
N GLU A 61 10.43 -6.72 8.40
CA GLU A 61 10.43 -5.82 9.56
C GLU A 61 10.40 -6.60 10.88
N ARG A 62 9.57 -7.65 10.98
CA ARG A 62 9.50 -8.49 12.20
C ARG A 62 10.77 -9.29 12.48
N ARG A 63 11.52 -9.65 11.44
CA ARG A 63 12.75 -10.43 11.56
C ARG A 63 13.98 -9.56 11.80
N GLN A 64 13.90 -8.26 11.57
CA GLN A 64 14.95 -7.38 12.03
C GLN A 64 14.85 -7.32 13.56
N PRO A 65 15.84 -7.86 14.30
CA PRO A 65 15.91 -7.61 15.73
C PRO A 65 15.93 -6.10 15.88
N ARG A 66 14.98 -5.55 16.65
CA ARG A 66 15.04 -4.15 17.05
C ARG A 66 16.46 -3.95 17.56
N VAL A 67 17.25 -3.13 16.88
CA VAL A 67 18.47 -2.60 17.46
C VAL A 67 18.00 -1.99 18.77
N LEU A 68 18.28 -2.69 19.86
CA LEU A 68 18.01 -2.19 21.19
C LEU A 68 18.82 -0.89 21.23
N PRO A 69 18.21 0.28 21.47
CA PRO A 69 19.00 1.46 21.76
C PRO A 69 19.86 1.08 22.96
N GLU A 70 21.17 0.93 22.75
CA GLU A 70 22.14 0.77 23.84
C GLU A 70 21.97 2.00 24.75
N GLU A 71 21.60 1.76 26.01
CA GLU A 71 21.62 2.75 27.08
C GLU A 71 23.06 3.10 27.47
#